data_AF-A0A1F2RMI2-F1
#
_entry.id   AF-A0A1F2RMI2-F1
#
_cell.length_a   1.000
_cell.length_b   1.000
_cell.length_c   1.000
_cell.angle_alpha   90.00
_cell.angle_beta   90.00
_cell.angle_gamma   90.00
#
_symmetry.space_group_name_H-M   'P 1'
#
loop_
_entity.id
_entity.type
_entity.pdbx_description
1 polymer ?
#
loop_
_entity_poly.entity_id
_entity_poly.type
_entity_poly.pdbx_seq_one_letter_code
_entity_poly.pdbx_strand_id
1 'polypeptide(L)'
;MAQSSGGGLERLLEDLVRRAVENGLASFEQTMRKEIQQAVAKAGVSVATSGVVGGTRAAAEAPYASAAPTPSVLPAVNQAVARVLQPTGQSEIMAAALQTAAGFAGRCALFVKKGDSFSIWRTEGFPAEATSQLKSLSVSASQSGVFREITESQLGVSSLRTAEALPQAMIEALAGAAEESLYLFPVVVQGRIVAALYADSGSAAGSVEPAAVEILARVAGLSLETAAGRAAASAARPVVAPVEAATPAPPAAAEALVEPPPPAAAPVVPVIPPPPDPETLPEHDRDIHKKAYRSARVAVQDLLAYPQNQARIEEGRKNNTLYRLLKEEIDKNRETYQKRFGQTAARSFDYLHYELVTKFAENDPEKLGNDYPGAVAG
;
A
#
# COMPACT_ATOMS: atom_id res chain seq x y z
N MET A 1 -34.97 -42.54 -4.97
CA MET A 1 -34.71 -41.45 -5.93
C MET A 1 -34.86 -40.12 -5.20
N ALA A 2 -33.76 -39.52 -4.77
CA ALA A 2 -33.69 -38.13 -4.30
C ALA A 2 -32.22 -37.77 -4.05
N GLN A 3 -31.50 -37.41 -5.10
CA GLN A 3 -30.27 -36.63 -4.99
C GLN A 3 -30.29 -35.58 -6.10
N SER A 4 -29.88 -34.36 -5.76
CA SER A 4 -29.47 -33.24 -6.63
C SER A 4 -30.30 -31.96 -6.46
N SER A 5 -30.11 -31.28 -5.31
CA SER A 5 -30.58 -29.89 -5.13
C SER A 5 -29.49 -28.94 -4.61
N GLY A 6 -28.38 -29.45 -4.04
CA GLY A 6 -27.31 -28.62 -3.45
C GLY A 6 -26.33 -28.03 -4.47
N GLY A 7 -25.91 -28.82 -5.47
CA GLY A 7 -24.90 -28.39 -6.45
C GLY A 7 -25.41 -27.37 -7.49
N GLY A 8 -26.72 -27.10 -7.53
CA GLY A 8 -27.29 -26.11 -8.45
C GLY A 8 -27.02 -24.67 -8.01
N LEU A 9 -27.10 -24.40 -6.71
CA LEU A 9 -26.97 -23.04 -6.17
C LEU A 9 -25.51 -22.57 -6.15
N GLU A 10 -24.58 -23.49 -5.87
CA GLU A 10 -23.13 -23.25 -5.87
C GLU A 10 -22.62 -22.94 -7.28
N ARG A 11 -23.07 -23.71 -8.28
CA ARG A 11 -22.78 -23.43 -9.70
C ARG A 11 -23.35 -22.10 -10.17
N LEU A 12 -24.54 -21.72 -9.71
CA LEU A 12 -25.15 -20.43 -10.04
C LEU A 12 -24.37 -19.26 -9.41
N LEU A 13 -23.83 -19.43 -8.20
CA LEU A 13 -22.98 -18.43 -7.53
C LEU A 13 -21.62 -18.28 -8.22
N GLU A 14 -20.98 -19.40 -8.58
CA GLU A 14 -19.72 -19.38 -9.35
C GLU A 14 -19.91 -18.71 -10.72
N ASP A 15 -21.00 -19.04 -11.44
CA ASP A 15 -21.33 -18.40 -12.72
C ASP A 15 -21.62 -16.90 -12.56
N LEU A 16 -22.26 -16.49 -11.46
CA LEU A 16 -22.61 -15.09 -11.23
C LEU A 16 -21.39 -14.26 -10.83
N VAL A 17 -20.49 -14.81 -10.00
CA VAL A 17 -19.19 -14.20 -9.67
C VAL A 17 -18.32 -14.12 -10.91
N ARG A 18 -18.23 -15.19 -11.70
CA ARG A 18 -17.47 -15.22 -12.96
C ARG A 18 -18.00 -14.18 -13.95
N ARG A 19 -19.31 -14.10 -14.16
CA ARG A 19 -19.93 -13.08 -15.03
C ARG A 19 -19.72 -11.67 -14.49
N ALA A 20 -19.78 -11.46 -13.18
CA ALA A 20 -19.53 -10.14 -12.60
C ALA A 20 -18.07 -9.69 -12.81
N VAL A 21 -17.12 -10.61 -12.70
CA VAL A 21 -15.69 -10.36 -12.96
C VAL A 21 -15.44 -10.16 -14.46
N GLU A 22 -15.98 -11.01 -15.33
CA GLU A 22 -15.82 -10.91 -16.79
C GLU A 22 -16.49 -9.64 -17.34
N ASN A 23 -17.69 -9.29 -16.87
CA ASN A 23 -18.36 -8.06 -17.25
C ASN A 23 -17.67 -6.81 -16.69
N GLY A 24 -17.14 -6.91 -15.46
CA GLY A 24 -16.34 -5.84 -14.84
C GLY A 24 -15.05 -5.58 -15.60
N LEU A 25 -14.35 -6.66 -15.99
CA LEU A 25 -13.12 -6.59 -16.77
C LEU A 25 -13.39 -6.10 -18.20
N ALA A 26 -14.44 -6.58 -18.87
CA ALA A 26 -14.82 -6.12 -20.20
C ALA A 26 -15.28 -4.65 -20.20
N SER A 27 -16.03 -4.23 -19.18
CA SER A 27 -16.42 -2.82 -18.98
C SER A 27 -15.21 -1.93 -18.72
N PHE A 28 -14.26 -2.41 -17.91
CA PHE A 28 -13.00 -1.72 -17.66
C PHE A 28 -12.13 -1.62 -18.92
N GLU A 29 -11.98 -2.71 -19.67
CA GLU A 29 -11.25 -2.74 -20.95
C GLU A 29 -11.89 -1.80 -21.98
N GLN A 30 -13.21 -1.79 -22.10
CA GLN A 30 -13.92 -0.88 -23.00
C GLN A 30 -13.75 0.59 -22.59
N THR A 31 -13.78 0.87 -21.28
CA THR A 31 -13.58 2.23 -20.74
C THR A 31 -12.15 2.69 -20.99
N MET A 32 -11.15 1.87 -20.65
CA MET A 32 -9.74 2.13 -20.94
C MET A 32 -9.49 2.33 -22.43
N ARG A 33 -10.06 1.48 -23.29
CA ARG A 33 -9.90 1.59 -24.75
C ARG A 33 -10.49 2.89 -25.28
N LYS A 34 -11.64 3.31 -24.75
CA LYS A 34 -12.28 4.58 -25.11
C LYS A 34 -11.46 5.78 -24.63
N GLU A 35 -10.92 5.75 -23.42
CA GLU A 35 -10.04 6.81 -22.90
C GLU A 35 -8.72 6.90 -23.68
N ILE A 36 -8.11 5.76 -24.02
CA ILE A 36 -6.91 5.71 -24.88
C ILE A 36 -7.22 6.28 -26.26
N GLN A 37 -8.34 5.90 -26.89
CA GLN A 37 -8.73 6.44 -28.20
C GLN A 37 -9.00 7.95 -28.14
N GLN A 38 -9.61 8.45 -27.06
CA GLN A 38 -9.84 9.87 -26.86
C GLN A 38 -8.53 10.63 -26.60
N ALA A 39 -7.60 10.04 -25.86
CA ALA A 39 -6.26 10.61 -25.63
C ALA A 39 -5.46 10.68 -26.94
N VAL A 40 -5.49 9.62 -27.76
CA VAL A 40 -4.82 9.58 -29.08
C VAL A 40 -5.44 10.60 -30.05
N ALA A 41 -6.77 10.74 -30.06
CA ALA A 41 -7.46 11.73 -30.89
C ALA A 41 -7.15 13.18 -30.46
N LYS A 42 -7.04 13.44 -29.14
CA LYS A 42 -6.65 14.75 -28.60
C LYS A 42 -5.16 15.07 -28.82
N ALA A 43 -4.30 14.05 -28.85
CA ALA A 43 -2.86 14.19 -29.09
C ALA A 43 -2.50 14.39 -30.58
N GLY A 44 -3.47 14.36 -31.51
CA GLY A 44 -3.22 14.58 -32.93
C GLY A 44 -2.34 13.50 -33.59
N VAL A 45 -2.15 12.34 -32.96
CA VAL A 45 -1.35 11.25 -33.51
C VAL A 45 -2.19 10.50 -34.54
N SER A 46 -2.00 10.85 -35.81
CA SER A 46 -2.52 10.09 -36.94
C SER A 46 -1.83 8.73 -36.99
N VAL A 47 -2.50 7.68 -36.52
CA VAL A 47 -2.13 6.30 -36.87
C VAL A 47 -2.53 6.10 -38.31
N ALA A 48 -1.62 6.43 -39.22
CA ALA A 48 -1.74 6.08 -40.63
C ALA A 48 -1.80 4.55 -40.74
N THR A 49 -2.99 4.05 -41.05
CA THR A 49 -3.15 2.69 -41.56
C THR A 49 -2.41 2.63 -42.89
N SER A 50 -1.37 1.80 -42.94
CA SER A 50 -0.53 1.62 -44.12
C SER A 50 -1.35 1.00 -45.25
N GLY A 51 -1.88 1.86 -46.13
CA GLY A 51 -2.41 1.50 -47.43
C GLY A 51 -1.33 1.66 -48.47
N VAL A 52 -0.88 0.54 -49.03
CA VAL A 52 0.05 0.49 -50.17
C VAL A 52 -0.56 1.20 -51.36
N VAL A 53 -0.02 2.36 -51.76
CA VAL A 53 -0.12 2.88 -53.12
C VAL A 53 1.21 3.55 -53.48
N GLY A 54 1.84 3.02 -54.53
CA GLY A 54 3.11 3.52 -55.06
C GLY A 54 2.98 4.94 -55.63
N GLY A 55 3.98 5.76 -55.34
CA GLY A 55 4.14 7.09 -55.90
C GLY A 55 5.54 7.59 -55.61
N THR A 56 6.43 7.41 -56.59
CA THR A 56 7.81 7.90 -56.58
C THR A 56 7.86 9.41 -56.41
N ARG A 57 8.52 9.91 -55.35
CA ARG A 57 9.07 11.26 -55.35
C ARG A 57 10.43 11.30 -54.66
N ALA A 58 11.35 11.91 -55.39
CA ALA A 58 12.79 11.86 -55.20
C ALA A 58 13.27 12.45 -53.87
N ALA A 59 14.37 11.84 -53.41
CA ALA A 59 15.13 12.14 -52.23
C ALA A 59 15.61 13.61 -52.14
N ALA A 60 15.45 14.18 -50.95
CA ALA A 60 16.41 15.13 -50.39
C ALA A 60 16.80 14.55 -49.01
N GLU A 61 17.85 13.73 -49.01
CA GLU A 61 18.47 13.20 -47.78
C GLU A 61 19.22 14.32 -47.08
N ALA A 62 18.59 14.93 -46.07
CA ALA A 62 19.34 15.47 -44.94
C ALA A 62 19.71 14.29 -44.04
N PRO A 63 20.95 14.20 -43.51
CA PRO A 63 21.35 13.07 -42.69
C PRO A 63 20.55 13.09 -41.38
N TYR A 64 19.49 12.26 -41.32
CA TYR A 64 18.93 11.80 -40.06
C TYR A 64 20.01 10.92 -39.42
N ALA A 65 20.83 11.54 -38.58
CA ALA A 65 21.55 10.79 -37.56
C ALA A 65 20.48 10.06 -36.74
N SER A 66 20.35 8.75 -36.98
CA SER A 66 19.49 7.88 -36.19
C SER A 66 19.94 7.94 -34.75
N ALA A 67 19.28 8.78 -33.94
CA ALA A 67 19.43 8.74 -32.49
C ALA A 67 19.16 7.29 -32.04
N ALA A 68 20.07 6.72 -31.26
CA ALA A 68 19.89 5.39 -30.70
C ALA A 68 18.52 5.31 -29.98
N PRO A 69 17.81 4.18 -30.05
CA PRO A 69 16.53 4.04 -29.37
C PRO A 69 16.74 4.29 -27.87
N THR A 70 16.10 5.33 -27.34
CA THR A 70 16.08 5.60 -25.90
C THR A 70 15.39 4.43 -25.21
N PRO A 71 15.96 3.90 -24.11
CA PRO A 71 15.35 2.80 -23.39
C PRO A 71 13.96 3.22 -22.86
N SER A 72 12.96 2.37 -23.08
CA SER A 72 11.59 2.64 -22.62
C SER A 72 11.51 2.63 -21.10
N VAL A 73 10.83 3.64 -20.53
CA VAL A 73 10.53 3.73 -19.08
C VAL A 73 9.41 2.79 -18.63
N LEU A 74 8.66 2.21 -19.56
CA LEU A 74 7.45 1.43 -19.28
C LEU A 74 7.65 0.23 -18.33
N PRO A 75 8.73 -0.56 -18.41
CA PRO A 75 8.97 -1.65 -17.45
C PRO A 75 9.12 -1.14 -16.02
N ALA A 76 9.81 -0.01 -15.82
CA ALA A 76 9.97 0.60 -14.51
C ALA A 76 8.62 1.12 -13.98
N VAL A 77 7.80 1.74 -14.85
CA VAL A 77 6.44 2.17 -14.49
C VAL A 77 5.58 0.99 -14.07
N ASN A 78 5.59 -0.11 -14.82
CA ASN A 78 4.84 -1.32 -14.47
C ASN A 78 5.27 -1.89 -13.10
N GLN A 79 6.57 -1.90 -12.81
CA GLN A 79 7.06 -2.33 -11.49
C GLN A 79 6.62 -1.38 -10.37
N ALA A 80 6.64 -0.08 -10.62
CA ALA A 80 6.18 0.92 -9.67
C ALA A 80 4.68 0.78 -9.38
N VAL A 81 3.85 0.61 -10.41
CA VAL A 81 2.41 0.32 -10.28
C VAL A 81 2.18 -0.93 -9.43
N ALA A 82 2.91 -2.01 -9.71
CA ALA A 82 2.79 -3.25 -8.93
C ALA A 82 3.08 -3.04 -7.44
N ARG A 83 4.02 -2.16 -7.08
CA ARG A 83 4.35 -1.81 -5.69
C ARG A 83 3.26 -0.97 -5.02
N VAL A 84 2.64 -0.03 -5.72
CA VAL A 84 1.53 0.79 -5.17
C VAL A 84 0.29 -0.06 -4.89
N LEU A 85 0.08 -1.14 -5.65
CA LEU A 85 -1.05 -2.06 -5.47
C LEU A 85 -0.91 -3.05 -4.30
N GLN A 86 0.30 -3.26 -3.77
CA GLN A 86 0.53 -4.19 -2.64
C GLN A 86 -0.10 -3.74 -1.31
N PRO A 87 0.14 -2.51 -0.83
CA PRO A 87 -0.40 -2.07 0.44
C PRO A 87 -1.92 -1.92 0.38
N THR A 88 -2.57 -2.15 1.52
CA THR A 88 -4.03 -2.03 1.65
C THR A 88 -4.46 -0.93 2.61
N GLY A 89 -3.52 -0.37 3.40
CA GLY A 89 -3.76 0.78 4.26
C GLY A 89 -3.54 2.12 3.55
N GLN A 90 -4.36 3.12 3.86
CA GLN A 90 -4.28 4.46 3.25
C GLN A 90 -2.87 5.06 3.33
N SER A 91 -2.27 5.09 4.52
CA SER A 91 -0.92 5.64 4.75
C SER A 91 0.14 4.88 3.96
N GLU A 92 0.03 3.56 3.88
CA GLU A 92 0.99 2.70 3.18
C GLU A 92 0.89 2.86 1.65
N ILE A 93 -0.32 2.96 1.10
CA ILE A 93 -0.56 3.25 -0.32
C ILE A 93 0.06 4.60 -0.70
N MET A 94 -0.19 5.63 0.11
CA MET A 94 0.36 6.97 -0.11
C MET A 94 1.90 7.00 0.01
N ALA A 95 2.47 6.26 0.95
CA ALA A 95 3.92 6.07 1.07
C ALA A 95 4.51 5.39 -0.16
N ALA A 96 3.92 4.28 -0.61
CA ALA A 96 4.38 3.53 -1.75
C ALA A 96 4.32 4.36 -3.04
N ALA A 97 3.24 5.13 -3.24
CA ALA A 97 3.11 6.04 -4.38
C ALA A 97 4.21 7.10 -4.41
N LEU A 98 4.48 7.75 -3.28
CA LEU A 98 5.54 8.75 -3.19
C LEU A 98 6.93 8.13 -3.41
N GLN A 99 7.23 7.01 -2.74
CA GLN A 99 8.54 6.35 -2.83
C GLN A 99 8.82 5.84 -4.25
N THR A 100 7.81 5.33 -4.94
CA THR A 100 7.96 4.87 -6.32
C THR A 100 8.05 6.04 -7.31
N ALA A 101 7.35 7.14 -7.07
CA ALA A 101 7.46 8.36 -7.86
C ALA A 101 8.86 8.98 -7.81
N ALA A 102 9.59 8.81 -6.71
CA ALA A 102 10.99 9.25 -6.60
C ALA A 102 11.95 8.53 -7.58
N GLY A 103 11.52 7.44 -8.23
CA GLY A 103 12.25 6.82 -9.34
C GLY A 103 12.07 7.51 -10.69
N PHE A 104 11.15 8.49 -10.77
CA PHE A 104 10.74 9.18 -12.01
C PHE A 104 10.87 10.70 -11.91
N ALA A 105 11.47 11.22 -10.84
CA ALA A 105 11.76 12.63 -10.66
C ALA A 105 12.89 12.81 -9.65
N GLY A 106 13.64 13.91 -9.74
CA GLY A 106 14.74 14.20 -8.82
C GLY A 106 14.27 14.50 -7.39
N ARG A 107 13.10 15.14 -7.23
CA ARG A 107 12.44 15.32 -5.93
C ARG A 107 10.95 15.14 -6.05
N CYS A 108 10.36 14.50 -5.05
CA CYS A 108 8.92 14.30 -4.95
C CYS A 108 8.39 14.72 -3.58
N ALA A 109 7.16 15.21 -3.54
CA ALA A 109 6.48 15.50 -2.29
C ALA A 109 5.01 15.10 -2.37
N LEU A 110 4.45 14.63 -1.26
CA LEU A 110 3.03 14.34 -1.17
C LEU A 110 2.35 15.34 -0.24
N PHE A 111 1.43 16.12 -0.80
CA PHE A 111 0.56 17.01 -0.07
C PHE A 111 -0.74 16.28 0.26
N VAL A 112 -1.17 16.32 1.51
CA VAL A 112 -2.50 15.82 1.91
C VAL A 112 -3.46 17.00 1.93
N LYS A 113 -4.66 16.81 1.37
CA LYS A 113 -5.74 17.78 1.44
C LYS A 113 -6.60 17.51 2.67
N LYS A 114 -6.71 18.49 3.57
CA LYS A 114 -7.64 18.48 4.72
C LYS A 114 -8.55 19.70 4.61
N GLY A 115 -9.85 19.46 4.39
CA GLY A 115 -10.78 20.55 4.07
C GLY A 115 -10.34 21.26 2.79
N ASP A 116 -10.07 22.56 2.88
CA ASP A 116 -9.56 23.36 1.78
C ASP A 116 -8.02 23.42 1.70
N SER A 117 -7.31 22.86 2.67
CA SER A 117 -5.89 23.12 2.84
C SER A 117 -5.03 21.93 2.41
N PHE A 118 -3.97 22.20 1.66
CA PHE A 118 -2.89 21.27 1.32
C PHE A 118 -1.69 21.47 2.23
N SER A 119 -1.21 20.40 2.83
CA SER A 119 -0.02 20.40 3.69
C SER A 119 0.87 19.20 3.37
N ILE A 120 2.18 19.37 3.49
CA ILE A 120 3.15 18.30 3.25
C ILE A 120 2.97 17.17 4.25
N TRP A 121 2.84 15.96 3.74
CA TRP A 121 2.84 14.74 4.54
C TRP A 121 4.22 14.07 4.53
N ARG A 122 4.82 13.94 3.35
CA ARG A 122 6.14 13.33 3.18
C ARG A 122 6.82 13.88 1.92
N THR A 123 8.15 13.82 1.92
CA THR A 123 9.04 14.26 0.84
C THR A 123 10.08 13.18 0.55
N GLU A 124 10.56 13.14 -0.69
CA GLU A 124 11.64 12.28 -1.17
C GLU A 124 12.59 13.13 -2.02
N GLY A 125 13.91 12.97 -1.83
CA GLY A 125 14.92 13.74 -2.56
C GLY A 125 15.17 15.17 -2.05
N PHE A 126 14.49 15.60 -0.98
CA PHE A 126 14.70 16.91 -0.37
C PHE A 126 15.74 16.87 0.77
N PRO A 127 16.56 17.93 0.95
CA PRO A 127 17.39 18.07 2.14
C PRO A 127 16.54 18.26 3.41
N ALA A 128 17.15 18.02 4.58
CA ALA A 128 16.44 18.00 5.86
C ALA A 128 15.86 19.38 6.25
N GLU A 129 16.59 20.44 5.93
CA GLU A 129 16.19 21.83 6.18
C GLU A 129 14.96 22.20 5.34
N ALA A 130 15.01 21.93 4.03
CA ALA A 130 13.89 22.16 3.13
C ALA A 130 12.66 21.32 3.54
N THR A 131 12.86 20.06 3.93
CA THR A 131 11.78 19.20 4.44
C THR A 131 11.10 19.80 5.67
N SER A 132 11.88 20.38 6.60
CA SER A 132 11.35 21.00 7.82
C SER A 132 10.55 22.27 7.52
N GLN A 133 11.04 23.10 6.59
CA GLN A 133 10.32 24.28 6.10
C GLN A 133 9.04 23.88 5.37
N LEU A 134 9.10 22.95 4.43
CA LEU A 134 7.94 22.45 3.69
C LEU A 134 6.84 21.90 4.61
N LYS A 135 7.20 21.22 5.70
CA LYS A 135 6.25 20.69 6.69
C LYS A 135 5.53 21.76 7.53
N SER A 136 6.09 22.96 7.66
CA SER A 136 5.43 24.06 8.39
C SER A 136 4.48 24.87 7.51
N LEU A 137 4.55 24.67 6.19
CA LEU A 137 3.73 25.38 5.21
C LEU A 137 2.40 24.68 4.93
N SER A 138 1.42 25.49 4.58
CA SER A 138 0.09 25.06 4.19
C SER A 138 -0.49 26.01 3.15
N VAL A 139 -1.16 25.48 2.13
CA VAL A 139 -1.71 26.25 1.00
C VAL A 139 -3.20 25.99 0.86
N SER A 140 -4.00 27.04 0.79
CA SER A 140 -5.45 26.92 0.54
C SER A 140 -5.71 26.67 -0.94
N ALA A 141 -6.61 25.74 -1.24
CA ALA A 141 -7.08 25.45 -2.60
C ALA A 141 -7.98 26.56 -3.17
N SER A 142 -8.41 27.51 -2.34
CA SER A 142 -9.13 28.71 -2.77
C SER A 142 -8.20 29.83 -3.26
N GLN A 143 -6.92 29.80 -2.87
CA GLN A 143 -5.92 30.77 -3.31
C GLN A 143 -5.51 30.48 -4.76
N SER A 144 -5.34 31.53 -5.58
CA SER A 144 -4.82 31.39 -6.95
C SER A 144 -3.47 30.65 -6.98
N GLY A 145 -3.29 29.81 -7.99
CA GLY A 145 -2.09 29.01 -8.19
C GLY A 145 -2.41 27.54 -8.48
N VAL A 146 -1.37 26.71 -8.52
CA VAL A 146 -1.49 25.32 -9.01
C VAL A 146 -2.37 24.45 -8.12
N PHE A 147 -2.46 24.72 -6.81
CA PHE A 147 -3.31 23.95 -5.89
C PHE A 147 -4.81 24.17 -6.13
N ARG A 148 -5.19 25.39 -6.55
CA ARG A 148 -6.56 25.69 -6.98
C ARG A 148 -6.84 25.06 -8.33
N GLU A 149 -5.92 25.19 -9.28
CA GLU A 149 -6.05 24.63 -10.62
C GLU A 149 -6.26 23.13 -10.61
N ILE A 150 -5.45 22.36 -9.85
CA ILE A 150 -5.67 20.91 -9.72
C ILE A 150 -7.00 20.60 -9.04
N THR A 151 -7.51 21.48 -8.16
CA THR A 151 -8.77 21.28 -7.43
C THR A 151 -9.99 21.49 -8.33
N GLU A 152 -9.94 22.48 -9.20
CA GLU A 152 -11.01 22.78 -10.15
C GLU A 152 -11.01 21.82 -11.34
N SER A 153 -9.83 21.44 -11.85
CA SER A 153 -9.71 20.60 -13.04
C SER A 153 -9.68 19.10 -12.75
N GLN A 154 -9.19 18.68 -11.58
CA GLN A 154 -8.83 17.30 -11.26
C GLN A 154 -7.83 16.66 -12.25
N LEU A 155 -7.06 17.48 -12.95
CA LEU A 155 -6.02 17.07 -13.89
C LEU A 155 -4.64 17.44 -13.35
N GLY A 156 -3.61 16.76 -13.88
CA GLY A 156 -2.23 17.13 -13.61
C GLY A 156 -1.92 18.52 -14.16
N VAL A 157 -1.15 19.30 -13.41
CA VAL A 157 -0.71 20.64 -13.79
C VAL A 157 0.81 20.64 -13.93
N SER A 158 1.29 21.29 -14.98
CA SER A 158 2.70 21.63 -15.17
C SER A 158 2.82 23.15 -15.19
N SER A 159 3.73 23.69 -14.39
CA SER A 159 3.92 25.14 -14.25
C SER A 159 5.40 25.45 -13.98
N LEU A 160 5.74 26.73 -14.05
CA LEU A 160 7.00 27.24 -13.49
C LEU A 160 6.81 27.59 -12.01
N ARG A 161 7.89 27.52 -11.21
CA ARG A 161 7.93 27.99 -9.82
C ARG A 161 7.94 29.52 -9.75
N THR A 162 6.80 30.13 -9.97
CA THR A 162 6.59 31.58 -9.90
C THR A 162 5.65 31.98 -8.78
N ALA A 163 5.63 33.26 -8.42
CA ALA A 163 4.72 33.81 -7.42
C ALA A 163 3.23 33.72 -7.82
N GLU A 164 2.95 33.53 -9.11
CA GLU A 164 1.58 33.26 -9.61
C GLU A 164 1.16 31.81 -9.36
N ALA A 165 2.12 30.88 -9.43
CA ALA A 165 1.88 29.44 -9.26
C ALA A 165 1.86 29.02 -7.79
N LEU A 166 2.72 29.60 -6.95
CA LEU A 166 2.98 29.18 -5.58
C LEU A 166 3.17 30.36 -4.61
N PRO A 167 2.82 30.21 -3.32
CA PRO A 167 3.19 31.17 -2.29
C PRO A 167 4.71 31.32 -2.15
N GLN A 168 5.18 32.54 -1.86
CA GLN A 168 6.61 32.86 -1.76
C GLN A 168 7.40 31.93 -0.82
N ALA A 169 6.87 31.65 0.37
CA ALA A 169 7.52 30.75 1.32
C ALA A 169 7.69 29.31 0.77
N MET A 170 6.79 28.86 -0.11
CA MET A 170 6.90 27.57 -0.75
C MET A 170 7.92 27.58 -1.90
N ILE A 171 8.01 28.68 -2.66
CA ILE A 171 9.06 28.85 -3.67
C ILE A 171 10.44 28.74 -3.03
N GLU A 172 10.64 29.42 -1.89
CA GLU A 172 11.88 29.37 -1.12
C GLU A 172 12.18 27.96 -0.60
N ALA A 173 11.17 27.28 -0.04
CA ALA A 173 11.33 25.92 0.48
C ALA A 173 11.54 24.86 -0.63
N LEU A 174 11.06 25.12 -1.85
CA LEU A 174 11.26 24.29 -3.04
C LEU A 174 12.49 24.70 -3.86
N ALA A 175 13.27 25.69 -3.43
CA ALA A 175 14.44 26.15 -4.18
C ALA A 175 15.49 25.03 -4.38
N GLY A 176 16.41 25.25 -5.32
CA GLY A 176 17.55 24.35 -5.55
C GLY A 176 17.30 23.19 -6.52
N ALA A 177 16.20 23.22 -7.27
CA ALA A 177 16.05 22.35 -8.44
C ALA A 177 16.77 22.94 -9.66
N ALA A 178 17.31 22.06 -10.50
CA ALA A 178 18.03 22.36 -11.72
C ALA A 178 17.15 23.04 -12.78
N GLU A 179 15.83 22.80 -12.74
CA GLU A 179 14.83 23.40 -13.62
C GLU A 179 13.74 24.07 -12.79
N GLU A 180 13.17 25.16 -13.31
CA GLU A 180 12.05 25.88 -12.67
C GLU A 180 10.69 25.22 -12.86
N SER A 181 10.62 24.20 -13.71
CA SER A 181 9.42 23.41 -13.92
C SER A 181 9.04 22.64 -12.66
N LEU A 182 7.74 22.63 -12.39
CA LEU A 182 7.11 21.81 -11.37
C LEU A 182 5.93 21.07 -11.97
N TYR A 183 5.61 19.92 -11.38
CA TYR A 183 4.47 19.11 -11.74
C TYR A 183 3.66 18.77 -10.50
N LEU A 184 2.34 18.83 -10.60
CA LEU A 184 1.43 18.53 -9.51
C LEU A 184 0.28 17.67 -10.02
N PHE A 185 0.15 16.46 -9.48
CA PHE A 185 -0.85 15.48 -9.91
C PHE A 185 -1.83 15.16 -8.79
N PRO A 186 -3.15 15.26 -9.02
CA PRO A 186 -4.15 14.99 -8.00
C PRO A 186 -4.28 13.50 -7.72
N VAL A 187 -4.37 13.14 -6.44
CA VAL A 187 -4.82 11.83 -5.98
C VAL A 187 -6.31 11.94 -5.66
N VAL A 188 -7.13 11.35 -6.52
CA VAL A 188 -8.59 11.45 -6.46
C VAL A 188 -9.17 10.16 -5.87
N VAL A 189 -10.09 10.30 -4.92
CA VAL A 189 -10.85 9.21 -4.29
C VAL A 189 -12.32 9.58 -4.33
N GLN A 190 -13.13 8.78 -5.02
CA GLN A 190 -14.57 8.98 -5.21
C GLN A 190 -14.89 10.40 -5.72
N GLY A 191 -14.11 10.86 -6.72
CA GLY A 191 -14.27 12.20 -7.30
C GLY A 191 -13.84 13.35 -6.40
N ARG A 192 -13.17 13.09 -5.26
CA ARG A 192 -12.61 14.13 -4.38
C ARG A 192 -11.09 14.02 -4.31
N ILE A 193 -10.41 15.16 -4.38
CA ILE A 193 -8.96 15.20 -4.18
C ILE A 193 -8.65 15.02 -2.70
N VAL A 194 -7.89 13.98 -2.39
CA VAL A 194 -7.44 13.68 -1.01
C VAL A 194 -5.96 14.00 -0.80
N ALA A 195 -5.19 14.05 -1.89
CA ALA A 195 -3.78 14.41 -1.88
C ALA A 195 -3.34 14.94 -3.25
N ALA A 196 -2.15 15.50 -3.32
CA ALA A 196 -1.48 15.89 -4.56
C ALA A 196 -0.01 15.45 -4.52
N LEU A 197 0.45 14.83 -5.60
CA LEU A 197 1.82 14.36 -5.78
C LEU A 197 2.58 15.41 -6.59
N TYR A 198 3.58 16.01 -5.95
CA TYR A 198 4.48 16.99 -6.52
C TYR A 198 5.75 16.31 -7.04
N ALA A 199 6.29 16.81 -8.15
CA ALA A 199 7.57 16.41 -8.70
C ALA A 199 8.33 17.60 -9.31
N ASP A 200 9.66 17.60 -9.16
CA ASP A 200 10.60 18.45 -9.91
C ASP A 200 11.93 17.74 -10.20
N SER A 201 12.80 18.43 -10.94
CA SER A 201 14.07 17.87 -11.43
C SER A 201 15.11 17.60 -10.34
N GLY A 202 14.93 18.10 -9.10
CA GLY A 202 15.98 18.10 -8.10
C GLY A 202 17.29 18.64 -8.66
N SER A 203 18.43 18.05 -8.30
CA SER A 203 19.74 18.47 -8.82
C SER A 203 20.04 18.03 -10.26
N ALA A 204 19.18 17.23 -10.91
CA ALA A 204 19.41 16.65 -12.23
C ALA A 204 18.34 17.10 -13.24
N ALA A 205 18.71 18.01 -14.15
CA ALA A 205 17.83 18.45 -15.24
C ALA A 205 17.35 17.27 -16.10
N GLY A 206 16.13 17.35 -16.62
CA GLY A 206 15.51 16.28 -17.42
C GLY A 206 15.22 14.97 -16.67
N SER A 207 15.32 14.94 -15.34
CA SER A 207 15.07 13.73 -14.53
C SER A 207 13.59 13.43 -14.29
N VAL A 208 12.68 14.33 -14.70
CA VAL A 208 11.25 14.17 -14.48
C VAL A 208 10.60 13.45 -15.66
N GLU A 209 9.88 12.37 -15.38
CA GLU A 209 8.99 11.66 -16.29
C GLU A 209 7.53 11.91 -15.85
N PRO A 210 6.88 13.00 -16.34
CA PRO A 210 5.60 13.46 -15.81
C PRO A 210 4.49 12.42 -15.96
N ALA A 211 4.47 11.70 -17.08
CA ALA A 211 3.46 10.68 -17.35
C ALA A 211 3.53 9.51 -16.36
N ALA A 212 4.73 9.09 -15.97
CA ALA A 212 4.91 8.04 -14.97
C ALA A 212 4.38 8.47 -13.60
N VAL A 213 4.73 9.70 -13.17
CA VAL A 213 4.24 10.25 -11.88
C VAL A 213 2.72 10.41 -11.88
N GLU A 214 2.13 10.83 -12.99
CA GLU A 214 0.68 10.92 -13.15
C GLU A 214 -0.02 9.55 -13.03
N ILE A 215 0.53 8.52 -13.71
CA ILE A 215 0.02 7.15 -13.61
C ILE A 215 0.03 6.68 -12.16
N LEU A 216 1.12 6.93 -11.41
CA LEU A 216 1.22 6.54 -10.01
C LEU A 216 0.24 7.29 -9.12
N ALA A 217 -0.02 8.58 -9.35
CA ALA A 217 -1.03 9.35 -8.63
C ALA A 217 -2.44 8.77 -8.86
N ARG A 218 -2.76 8.38 -10.11
CA ARG A 218 -4.04 7.76 -10.48
C ARG A 218 -4.21 6.38 -9.84
N VAL A 219 -3.18 5.53 -9.92
CA VAL A 219 -3.19 4.20 -9.29
C VAL A 219 -3.34 4.33 -7.78
N ALA A 220 -2.66 5.28 -7.14
CA ALA A 220 -2.82 5.53 -5.70
C ALA A 220 -4.26 5.90 -5.35
N GLY A 221 -4.92 6.76 -6.15
CA GLY A 221 -6.33 7.11 -5.98
C GLY A 221 -7.25 5.88 -6.01
N LEU A 222 -7.11 5.04 -7.03
CA LEU A 222 -7.89 3.80 -7.19
C LEU A 222 -7.64 2.79 -6.06
N SER A 223 -6.39 2.65 -5.62
CA SER A 223 -6.02 1.83 -4.46
C SER A 223 -6.67 2.33 -3.18
N LEU A 224 -6.72 3.65 -2.99
CA LEU A 224 -7.38 4.27 -1.83
C LEU A 224 -8.90 4.11 -1.86
N GLU A 225 -9.54 4.22 -3.03
CA GLU A 225 -10.96 3.91 -3.20
C GLU A 225 -11.27 2.46 -2.82
N THR A 226 -10.44 1.53 -3.28
CA THR A 226 -10.54 0.11 -2.97
C THR A 226 -10.40 -0.15 -1.47
N ALA A 227 -9.42 0.50 -0.82
CA ALA A 227 -9.21 0.40 0.62
C ALA A 227 -10.40 0.98 1.42
N ALA A 228 -10.92 2.15 1.02
CA ALA A 228 -12.06 2.79 1.65
C ALA A 228 -13.34 1.94 1.50
N GLY A 229 -13.56 1.33 0.32
CA GLY A 229 -14.68 0.42 0.08
C GLY A 229 -14.65 -0.81 0.98
N ARG A 230 -13.48 -1.43 1.18
CA ARG A 230 -13.31 -2.55 2.11
C ARG A 230 -13.59 -2.12 3.56
N ALA A 231 -13.12 -0.95 3.96
CA ALA A 231 -13.39 -0.41 5.30
C ALA A 231 -14.88 -0.14 5.52
N ALA A 232 -15.58 0.44 4.54
CA ALA A 232 -17.01 0.71 4.60
C ALA A 232 -17.85 -0.58 4.62
N ALA A 233 -17.51 -1.57 3.78
CA ALA A 233 -18.16 -2.89 3.78
C ALA A 233 -17.97 -3.62 5.13
N SER A 234 -16.80 -3.46 5.76
CA SER A 234 -16.56 -3.99 7.11
C SER A 234 -17.37 -3.28 8.18
N ALA A 235 -17.76 -2.00 7.98
CA ALA A 235 -18.53 -1.21 8.95
C ALA A 235 -20.06 -1.35 8.78
N ALA A 236 -20.54 -1.70 7.59
CA ALA A 236 -21.97 -1.77 7.26
C ALA A 236 -22.65 -3.12 7.60
N ARG A 237 -21.94 -4.09 8.19
CA ARG A 237 -22.55 -5.35 8.64
C ARG A 237 -23.53 -5.06 9.79
N PRO A 238 -24.84 -5.40 9.68
CA PRO A 238 -25.79 -5.13 10.75
C PRO A 238 -25.42 -5.89 12.02
N VAL A 239 -25.36 -5.19 13.14
CA VAL A 239 -25.33 -5.80 14.47
C VAL A 239 -26.72 -6.38 14.71
N VAL A 240 -26.91 -7.64 14.35
CA VAL A 240 -28.10 -8.39 14.76
C VAL A 240 -27.95 -8.66 16.26
N ALA A 241 -28.77 -7.98 17.06
CA ALA A 241 -28.87 -8.26 18.49
C ALA A 241 -29.24 -9.74 18.69
N PRO A 242 -28.50 -10.51 19.51
CA PRO A 242 -28.81 -11.92 19.68
C PRO A 242 -30.13 -12.07 20.45
N VAL A 243 -31.14 -12.63 19.80
CA VAL A 243 -32.25 -13.29 20.48
C VAL A 243 -31.73 -14.65 20.93
N GLU A 244 -31.71 -14.84 22.24
CA GLU A 244 -31.34 -16.04 22.97
C GLU A 244 -32.31 -17.19 22.66
N ALA A 245 -31.85 -18.29 22.05
CA ALA A 245 -32.45 -19.62 22.21
C ALA A 245 -31.57 -20.75 21.64
N ALA A 246 -30.99 -21.50 22.59
CA ALA A 246 -30.85 -22.96 22.66
C ALA A 246 -30.29 -23.77 21.46
N THR A 247 -29.10 -24.32 21.71
CA THR A 247 -28.49 -25.55 21.16
C THR A 247 -29.41 -26.78 21.29
N PRO A 248 -29.21 -27.83 20.47
CA PRO A 248 -28.20 -28.85 20.81
C PRO A 248 -27.37 -29.41 19.63
N ALA A 249 -26.12 -29.79 19.94
CA ALA A 249 -25.23 -30.69 19.18
C ALA A 249 -25.67 -32.18 19.37
N PRO A 250 -24.97 -33.26 18.92
CA PRO A 250 -23.65 -33.46 18.24
C PRO A 250 -23.76 -34.54 17.11
N PRO A 251 -22.77 -35.40 16.70
CA PRO A 251 -21.33 -35.53 16.99
C PRO A 251 -20.37 -35.78 15.79
N ALA A 252 -19.07 -35.88 16.11
CA ALA A 252 -17.92 -36.16 15.25
C ALA A 252 -17.55 -37.66 15.15
N ALA A 253 -16.86 -38.05 14.07
CA ALA A 253 -15.99 -39.22 13.88
C ALA A 253 -15.08 -38.92 12.65
N ALA A 254 -13.74 -38.80 12.76
CA ALA A 254 -12.68 -39.83 12.71
C ALA A 254 -12.70 -40.67 11.40
N GLU A 255 -11.64 -40.96 10.64
CA GLU A 255 -10.19 -40.65 10.60
C GLU A 255 -9.60 -41.30 9.31
N ALA A 256 -8.32 -41.03 9.00
CA ALA A 256 -7.34 -41.80 8.17
C ALA A 256 -6.86 -41.10 6.86
N LEU A 257 -5.67 -40.49 6.79
CA LEU A 257 -4.26 -40.95 6.87
C LEU A 257 -3.69 -41.52 5.56
N VAL A 258 -2.71 -40.81 4.98
CA VAL A 258 -1.53 -41.38 4.28
C VAL A 258 -0.31 -40.48 4.55
N GLU A 259 0.81 -41.11 4.95
CA GLU A 259 2.17 -40.55 5.16
C GLU A 259 3.17 -41.40 4.31
N PRO A 260 4.50 -41.14 4.27
CA PRO A 260 5.29 -40.20 3.45
C PRO A 260 6.22 -40.90 2.41
N PRO A 261 7.19 -40.16 1.80
CA PRO A 261 8.60 -40.60 1.86
C PRO A 261 9.62 -39.45 2.19
N PRO A 262 10.79 -39.74 2.81
CA PRO A 262 11.92 -38.80 2.99
C PRO A 262 13.16 -39.22 2.14
N PRO A 263 14.37 -38.60 2.22
CA PRO A 263 14.80 -37.38 2.94
C PRO A 263 15.62 -36.37 2.09
N ALA A 264 15.61 -35.09 2.48
CA ALA A 264 16.79 -34.21 2.42
C ALA A 264 16.73 -33.23 3.60
N ALA A 265 17.72 -33.33 4.47
CA ALA A 265 17.79 -32.62 5.73
C ALA A 265 17.86 -31.09 5.55
N ALA A 266 16.90 -30.39 6.17
CA ALA A 266 17.04 -29.02 6.61
C ALA A 266 16.52 -28.96 8.05
N PRO A 267 17.15 -28.17 8.95
CA PRO A 267 16.91 -28.25 10.38
C PRO A 267 15.45 -27.96 10.71
N VAL A 268 14.86 -28.83 11.54
CA VAL A 268 13.51 -28.68 12.09
C VAL A 268 13.55 -27.51 13.05
N VAL A 269 13.22 -26.32 12.54
CA VAL A 269 12.97 -25.13 13.36
C VAL A 269 11.69 -25.39 14.14
N PRO A 270 11.63 -25.16 15.47
CA PRO A 270 10.39 -25.32 16.23
C PRO A 270 9.36 -24.28 15.76
N VAL A 271 8.40 -24.73 14.95
CA VAL A 271 7.33 -23.89 14.41
C VAL A 271 6.27 -23.70 15.50
N ILE A 272 6.18 -22.50 16.06
CA ILE A 272 5.05 -22.12 16.93
C ILE A 272 3.77 -22.18 16.11
N PRO A 273 2.66 -22.69 16.68
CA PRO A 273 1.39 -22.77 15.96
C PRO A 273 1.00 -21.39 15.41
N PRO A 274 0.55 -21.32 14.15
CA PRO A 274 0.08 -20.07 13.58
C PRO A 274 -1.13 -19.56 14.35
N PRO A 275 -1.39 -18.24 14.35
CA PRO A 275 -2.60 -17.70 14.93
C PRO A 275 -3.84 -18.37 14.34
N PRO A 276 -4.91 -18.55 15.14
CA PRO A 276 -6.15 -19.12 14.65
C PRO A 276 -6.68 -18.27 13.49
N ASP A 277 -7.15 -18.95 12.44
CA ASP A 277 -7.76 -18.28 11.30
C ASP A 277 -8.98 -17.47 11.80
N PRO A 278 -9.04 -16.15 11.55
CA PRO A 278 -10.18 -15.33 11.90
C PRO A 278 -11.52 -15.90 11.44
N GLU A 279 -11.58 -16.69 10.36
CA GLU A 279 -12.80 -17.29 9.86
C GLU A 279 -13.23 -18.56 10.61
N THR A 280 -12.32 -19.18 11.37
CA THR A 280 -12.62 -20.33 12.22
C THR A 280 -13.07 -19.93 13.64
N LEU A 281 -12.80 -18.68 14.03
CA LEU A 281 -13.21 -18.14 15.32
C LEU A 281 -14.71 -17.76 15.35
N PRO A 282 -15.36 -17.79 16.53
CA PRO A 282 -16.72 -17.29 16.71
C PRO A 282 -16.84 -15.86 16.18
N GLU A 283 -17.90 -15.56 15.41
CA GLU A 283 -18.04 -14.29 14.71
C GLU A 283 -17.89 -13.06 15.62
N HIS A 284 -18.42 -13.14 16.85
CA HIS A 284 -18.34 -12.08 17.85
C HIS A 284 -16.92 -11.85 18.41
N ASP A 285 -16.05 -12.86 18.32
CA ASP A 285 -14.67 -12.80 18.81
C ASP A 285 -13.66 -12.39 17.73
N ARG A 286 -14.02 -12.55 16.44
CA ARG A 286 -13.11 -12.29 15.30
C ARG A 286 -12.48 -10.90 15.36
N ASP A 287 -13.30 -9.88 15.68
CA ASP A 287 -12.83 -8.50 15.71
C ASP A 287 -11.85 -8.24 16.84
N ILE A 288 -12.06 -8.85 18.01
CA ILE A 288 -11.14 -8.69 19.13
C ILE A 288 -9.84 -9.43 18.87
N HIS A 289 -9.87 -10.62 18.26
CA HIS A 289 -8.70 -11.35 17.79
C HIS A 289 -7.91 -10.56 16.72
N LYS A 290 -8.59 -9.93 15.73
CA LYS A 290 -7.94 -9.07 14.73
C LYS A 290 -7.30 -7.82 15.35
N LYS A 291 -7.94 -7.21 16.36
CA LYS A 291 -7.40 -6.04 17.08
C LYS A 291 -6.19 -6.44 17.94
N ALA A 292 -6.30 -7.54 18.66
CA ALA A 292 -5.22 -8.14 19.44
C ALA A 292 -4.01 -8.43 18.55
N TYR A 293 -4.22 -9.11 17.42
CA TYR A 293 -3.12 -9.41 16.49
C TYR A 293 -2.43 -8.16 15.93
N ARG A 294 -3.20 -7.14 15.50
CA ARG A 294 -2.63 -5.86 15.04
C ARG A 294 -1.85 -5.16 16.15
N SER A 295 -2.35 -5.17 17.38
CA SER A 295 -1.67 -4.55 18.52
C SER A 295 -0.36 -5.25 18.87
N ALA A 296 -0.32 -6.59 18.79
CA ALA A 296 0.91 -7.36 18.97
C ALA A 296 1.97 -7.01 17.92
N ARG A 297 1.57 -6.91 16.65
CA ARG A 297 2.45 -6.53 15.54
C ARG A 297 3.07 -5.15 15.73
N VAL A 298 2.26 -4.15 16.12
CA VAL A 298 2.78 -2.80 16.37
C VAL A 298 3.76 -2.81 17.55
N ALA A 299 3.42 -3.47 18.66
CA ALA A 299 4.30 -3.52 19.83
C ALA A 299 5.68 -4.13 19.52
N VAL A 300 5.72 -5.19 18.70
CA VAL A 300 6.98 -5.82 18.27
C VAL A 300 7.72 -4.98 17.23
N GLN A 301 7.02 -4.33 16.30
CA GLN A 301 7.62 -3.40 15.34
C GLN A 301 8.25 -2.19 16.03
N ASP A 302 7.58 -1.65 17.05
CA ASP A 302 8.12 -0.57 17.86
C ASP A 302 9.41 -1.02 18.55
N LEU A 303 9.43 -2.19 19.20
CA LEU A 303 10.65 -2.76 19.81
C LEU A 303 11.83 -2.85 18.83
N LEU A 304 11.56 -3.26 17.59
CA LEU A 304 12.56 -3.37 16.52
C LEU A 304 13.01 -2.01 15.96
N ALA A 305 12.14 -1.00 15.97
CA ALA A 305 12.41 0.30 15.36
C ALA A 305 13.24 1.24 16.26
N TYR A 306 13.33 0.98 17.57
CA TYR A 306 14.11 1.83 18.49
C TYR A 306 15.62 1.65 18.28
N PRO A 307 16.37 2.70 17.88
CA PRO A 307 17.81 2.60 17.63
C PRO A 307 18.63 2.12 18.84
N GLN A 308 18.20 2.47 20.05
CA GLN A 308 18.86 2.08 21.30
C GLN A 308 18.72 0.57 21.60
N ASN A 309 17.79 -0.12 20.93
CA ASN A 309 17.58 -1.55 21.10
C ASN A 309 18.44 -2.37 20.14
N GLN A 310 18.91 -1.80 19.03
CA GLN A 310 19.48 -2.57 17.92
C GLN A 310 20.71 -3.39 18.34
N ALA A 311 21.66 -2.78 19.06
CA ALA A 311 22.83 -3.49 19.56
C ALA A 311 22.46 -4.63 20.53
N ARG A 312 21.49 -4.39 21.42
CA ARG A 312 21.00 -5.38 22.39
C ARG A 312 20.21 -6.51 21.72
N ILE A 313 19.48 -6.22 20.65
CA ILE A 313 18.75 -7.20 19.84
C ILE A 313 19.75 -8.11 19.12
N GLU A 314 20.76 -7.53 18.46
CA GLU A 314 21.79 -8.30 17.76
C GLU A 314 22.58 -9.20 18.72
N GLU A 315 22.97 -8.67 19.88
CA GLU A 315 23.64 -9.45 20.93
C GLU A 315 22.74 -10.55 21.47
N GLY A 316 21.47 -10.23 21.77
CA GLY A 316 20.50 -11.18 22.30
C GLY A 316 20.21 -12.32 21.33
N ARG A 317 20.13 -12.04 20.02
CA ARG A 317 19.95 -13.07 18.97
C ARG A 317 21.15 -13.99 18.83
N LYS A 318 22.37 -13.49 19.06
CA LYS A 318 23.59 -14.29 18.98
C LYS A 318 23.76 -15.21 20.18
N ASN A 319 23.34 -14.75 21.36
CA ASN A 319 23.63 -15.41 22.64
C ASN A 319 22.40 -16.09 23.27
N ASN A 320 21.24 -16.07 22.62
CA ASN A 320 19.97 -16.57 23.17
C ASN A 320 19.58 -15.88 24.49
N THR A 321 19.70 -14.55 24.51
CA THR A 321 19.47 -13.71 25.70
C THR A 321 18.54 -12.51 25.44
N LEU A 322 17.74 -12.54 24.36
CA LEU A 322 16.87 -11.40 23.99
C LEU A 322 15.96 -10.94 25.12
N TYR A 323 15.30 -11.87 25.83
CA TYR A 323 14.42 -11.50 26.93
C TYR A 323 15.19 -10.88 28.09
N ARG A 324 16.39 -11.38 28.40
CA ARG A 324 17.21 -10.85 29.48
C ARG A 324 17.69 -9.42 29.20
N LEU A 325 18.09 -9.13 27.96
CA LEU A 325 18.63 -7.82 27.57
C LEU A 325 17.56 -6.74 27.35
N LEU A 326 16.34 -7.14 26.98
CA LEU A 326 15.21 -6.24 26.75
C LEU A 326 14.01 -6.56 27.67
N LYS A 327 14.31 -7.01 28.89
CA LYS A 327 13.31 -7.52 29.83
C LYS A 327 12.25 -6.47 30.13
N GLU A 328 12.68 -5.25 30.45
CA GLU A 328 11.80 -4.16 30.85
C GLU A 328 10.84 -3.78 29.70
N GLU A 329 11.36 -3.69 28.47
CA GLU A 329 10.58 -3.31 27.31
C GLU A 329 9.60 -4.41 26.89
N ILE A 330 10.03 -5.68 26.92
CA ILE A 330 9.17 -6.83 26.61
C ILE A 330 8.07 -6.99 27.67
N ASP A 331 8.39 -6.89 28.95
CA ASP A 331 7.42 -7.01 30.04
C ASP A 331 6.42 -5.86 30.01
N LYS A 332 6.86 -4.64 29.74
CA LYS A 332 5.96 -3.48 29.59
C LYS A 332 5.00 -3.64 28.42
N ASN A 333 5.47 -4.16 27.29
CA ASN A 333 4.62 -4.46 26.15
C ASN A 333 3.62 -5.58 26.48
N ARG A 334 4.06 -6.63 27.18
CA ARG A 334 3.19 -7.71 27.67
C ARG A 334 2.12 -7.18 28.62
N GLU A 335 2.49 -6.35 29.59
CA GLU A 335 1.55 -5.75 30.53
C GLU A 335 0.51 -4.87 29.81
N THR A 336 0.97 -4.00 28.90
CA THR A 336 0.10 -3.12 28.13
C THR A 336 -0.87 -3.91 27.25
N TYR A 337 -0.37 -4.96 26.61
CA TYR A 337 -1.17 -5.88 25.80
C TYR A 337 -2.20 -6.62 26.65
N GLN A 338 -1.79 -7.18 27.79
CA GLN A 338 -2.64 -7.93 28.70
C GLN A 338 -3.74 -7.04 29.32
N LYS A 339 -3.45 -5.78 29.66
CA LYS A 339 -4.48 -4.83 30.13
C LYS A 339 -5.58 -4.60 29.10
N ARG A 340 -5.26 -4.67 27.79
CA ARG A 340 -6.21 -4.41 26.70
C ARG A 340 -6.98 -5.66 26.28
N PHE A 341 -6.31 -6.81 26.21
CA PHE A 341 -6.88 -8.03 25.60
C PHE A 341 -6.99 -9.21 26.56
N GLY A 342 -6.38 -9.15 27.74
CA GLY A 342 -6.33 -10.23 28.72
C GLY A 342 -7.64 -10.55 29.44
N GLN A 343 -8.70 -9.77 29.22
CA GLN A 343 -10.07 -10.07 29.69
C GLN A 343 -11.05 -10.19 28.52
N THR A 344 -10.55 -10.47 27.32
CA THR A 344 -11.36 -10.61 26.10
C THR A 344 -11.17 -12.01 25.51
N ALA A 345 -11.99 -12.39 24.52
CA ALA A 345 -11.85 -13.69 23.85
C ALA A 345 -10.49 -13.90 23.18
N ALA A 346 -9.80 -12.82 22.80
CA ALA A 346 -8.45 -12.88 22.25
C ALA A 346 -7.40 -13.44 23.21
N ARG A 347 -7.72 -13.57 24.52
CA ARG A 347 -6.87 -14.25 25.50
C ARG A 347 -6.61 -15.72 25.14
N SER A 348 -7.47 -16.34 24.35
CA SER A 348 -7.31 -17.74 23.90
C SER A 348 -6.08 -17.97 23.02
N PHE A 349 -5.43 -16.92 22.49
CA PHE A 349 -4.15 -17.03 21.77
C PHE A 349 -3.20 -15.88 22.12
N ASP A 350 -1.95 -16.19 22.47
CA ASP A 350 -0.94 -15.16 22.76
C ASP A 350 -0.30 -14.62 21.47
N TYR A 351 -1.00 -13.68 20.83
CA TYR A 351 -0.52 -13.01 19.63
C TYR A 351 0.78 -12.24 19.86
N LEU A 352 1.03 -11.74 21.07
CA LEU A 352 2.25 -11.02 21.38
C LEU A 352 3.45 -11.97 21.42
N HIS A 353 3.31 -13.12 22.10
CA HIS A 353 4.33 -14.16 22.07
C HIS A 353 4.59 -14.65 20.63
N TYR A 354 3.55 -14.89 19.85
CA TYR A 354 3.68 -15.30 18.45
C TYR A 354 4.52 -14.30 17.63
N GLU A 355 4.24 -13.01 17.73
CA GLU A 355 5.01 -11.96 17.02
C GLU A 355 6.42 -11.81 17.59
N LEU A 356 6.62 -11.96 18.91
CA LEU A 356 7.94 -11.98 19.52
C LEU A 356 8.79 -13.12 18.94
N VAL A 357 8.23 -14.32 18.75
CA VAL A 357 9.03 -15.41 18.20
C VAL A 357 9.25 -15.24 16.69
N THR A 358 8.19 -14.97 15.94
CA THR A 358 8.28 -14.94 14.47
C THR A 358 9.03 -13.73 13.92
N LYS A 359 8.90 -12.55 14.55
CA LYS A 359 9.53 -11.30 14.07
C LYS A 359 10.69 -10.84 14.94
N PHE A 360 10.56 -10.90 16.26
CA PHE A 360 11.62 -10.42 17.15
C PHE A 360 12.77 -11.43 17.27
N ALA A 361 12.43 -12.72 17.33
CA ALA A 361 13.36 -13.85 17.43
C ALA A 361 13.58 -14.59 16.10
N GLU A 362 13.10 -14.04 14.97
CA GLU A 362 13.32 -14.58 13.61
C GLU A 362 12.88 -16.04 13.42
N ASN A 363 11.75 -16.42 14.04
CA ASN A 363 11.19 -17.78 14.08
C ASN A 363 11.98 -18.77 14.93
N ASP A 364 12.86 -18.29 15.82
CA ASP A 364 13.61 -19.13 16.74
C ASP A 364 13.29 -18.75 18.21
N PRO A 365 12.45 -19.54 18.91
CA PRO A 365 12.08 -19.25 20.29
C PRO A 365 13.26 -19.38 21.25
N GLU A 366 14.31 -20.15 20.93
CA GLU A 366 15.49 -20.28 21.80
C GLU A 366 16.21 -18.95 21.96
N LYS A 367 16.14 -18.07 20.95
CA LYS A 367 16.76 -16.73 21.00
C LYS A 367 16.17 -15.84 22.09
N LEU A 368 14.93 -16.09 22.53
CA LEU A 368 14.32 -15.38 23.66
C LEU A 368 15.02 -15.71 24.97
N GLY A 369 15.64 -16.89 25.08
CA GLY A 369 16.39 -17.34 26.23
C GLY A 369 15.53 -18.06 27.28
N ASN A 370 16.19 -18.84 28.12
CA ASN A 370 15.54 -19.71 29.11
C ASN A 370 14.76 -18.95 30.20
N ASP A 371 15.09 -17.68 30.42
CA ASP A 371 14.41 -16.81 31.38
C ASP A 371 13.05 -16.31 30.85
N TYR A 372 12.79 -16.45 29.54
CA TYR A 372 11.53 -16.00 28.92
C TYR A 372 10.36 -16.87 29.39
N PRO A 373 9.28 -16.29 29.96
CA PRO A 373 8.18 -17.04 30.57
C PRO A 373 7.30 -17.82 29.58
N GLY A 374 7.55 -17.73 28.28
CA GLY A 374 6.76 -18.39 27.25
C GLY A 374 5.50 -17.60 26.85
N ALA A 375 4.58 -18.31 26.21
CA ALA A 375 3.22 -17.82 25.95
C ALA A 375 2.48 -17.65 27.28
N VAL A 376 1.70 -16.58 27.44
CA VAL A 376 0.74 -16.50 28.53
C VAL A 376 -0.39 -17.48 28.22
N ALA A 377 -0.60 -18.46 29.08
CA ALA A 377 -1.71 -19.39 28.94
C ALA A 377 -3.05 -18.63 29.04
N GLY A 378 -3.90 -18.84 28.03
CA GLY A 378 -5.25 -18.32 27.97
C GLY A 378 -6.16 -18.97 28.99
#